data_AF-A0A3D9B191-F1
#
_entry.id   AF-A0A3D9B191-F1
#
_cell.length_a   1.000
_cell.length_b   1.000
_cell.length_c   1.000
_cell.angle_alpha   90.00
_cell.angle_beta   90.00
_cell.angle_gamma   90.00
#
_symmetry.space_group_name_H-M   'P 1'
#
loop_
_entity.id
_entity.type
_entity.pdbx_description
1 polymer ?
#
loop_
_entity_poly.entity_id
_entity_poly.type
_entity_poly.pdbx_seq_one_letter_code
_entity_poly.pdbx_strand_id
1 'polypeptide(L)'
;MRFFIDEKNFFLSKILDESILFKYITSWIFYDRNENLHIDDYFEKDKKMYSFLWAYSEDNILSKIDEWKRAFRRYELDIPKEMKQYEKDFHLNSGRKVYLDVLKSDVNSTEKMFRSFTVFNNAKHLAQIIVDHTVIFDDLDLSFLEDEKADKFKKYVSLLDSEFIHAIVLNGYHHAGELIKIFVHKKNNVILKNADSISWNLFENTYVERSFNW
;
A
#
# COMPACT_ATOMS: atom_id res chain seq x y z
N MET A 1 -8.28 15.71 -10.88
CA MET A 1 -8.40 14.69 -9.84
C MET A 1 -9.87 14.39 -9.60
N ARG A 2 -10.22 13.11 -9.51
CA ARG A 2 -11.59 12.63 -9.27
C ARG A 2 -11.60 11.71 -8.06
N PHE A 3 -12.62 11.84 -7.22
CA PHE A 3 -12.70 11.18 -5.93
C PHE A 3 -13.92 10.28 -5.90
N PHE A 4 -13.72 9.01 -5.57
CA PHE A 4 -14.82 8.07 -5.46
C PHE A 4 -14.76 7.22 -4.18
N ILE A 5 -15.91 6.67 -3.80
CA ILE A 5 -16.05 5.71 -2.72
C ILE A 5 -16.82 4.48 -3.21
N ASP A 6 -16.32 3.29 -2.88
CA ASP A 6 -16.96 2.01 -3.20
C ASP A 6 -18.00 1.63 -2.14
N GLU A 7 -19.13 2.33 -2.11
CA GLU A 7 -20.19 2.12 -1.11
C GLU A 7 -20.72 0.68 -1.09
N LYS A 8 -20.66 0.01 -2.24
CA LYS A 8 -21.12 -1.37 -2.43
C LYS A 8 -20.02 -2.42 -2.20
N ASN A 9 -18.80 -1.99 -1.88
CA ASN A 9 -17.64 -2.85 -1.66
C ASN A 9 -17.36 -3.82 -2.83
N PHE A 10 -17.64 -3.43 -4.07
CA PHE A 10 -17.43 -4.27 -5.26
C PHE A 10 -15.97 -4.70 -5.44
N PHE A 11 -15.01 -3.86 -5.07
CA PHE A 11 -13.60 -4.22 -5.19
C PHE A 11 -13.20 -5.25 -4.14
N LEU A 12 -13.51 -4.99 -2.87
CA LEU A 12 -13.13 -5.87 -1.77
C LEU A 12 -13.90 -7.19 -1.77
N SER A 13 -15.14 -7.23 -2.28
CA SER A 13 -15.94 -8.46 -2.35
C SER A 13 -15.35 -9.51 -3.30
N LYS A 14 -14.49 -9.10 -4.24
CA LYS A 14 -13.73 -10.02 -5.11
C LYS A 14 -12.58 -10.72 -4.40
N ILE A 15 -12.28 -10.35 -3.14
CA ILE A 15 -11.06 -10.74 -2.44
C ILE A 15 -11.36 -11.23 -1.01
N LEU A 16 -12.24 -10.53 -0.30
CA LEU A 16 -12.56 -10.79 1.09
C LEU A 16 -13.87 -11.57 1.21
N ASP A 17 -13.94 -12.47 2.19
CA ASP A 17 -15.18 -13.15 2.55
C ASP A 17 -16.20 -12.15 3.11
N GLU A 18 -17.48 -12.45 2.93
CA GLU A 18 -18.59 -11.62 3.43
C GLU A 18 -18.47 -11.28 4.92
N SER A 19 -17.97 -12.22 5.73
CA SER A 19 -17.85 -12.06 7.20
C SER A 19 -16.93 -10.90 7.63
N ILE A 20 -15.95 -10.54 6.82
CA ILE A 20 -15.00 -9.45 7.10
C ILE A 20 -15.22 -8.24 6.17
N LEU A 21 -15.88 -8.43 5.03
CA LEU A 21 -16.17 -7.40 4.04
C LEU A 21 -16.90 -6.19 4.63
N PHE A 22 -17.84 -6.42 5.56
CA PHE A 22 -18.67 -5.36 6.12
C PHE A 22 -17.91 -4.36 7.00
N LYS A 23 -16.69 -4.69 7.45
CA LYS A 23 -15.86 -3.81 8.29
C LYS A 23 -15.16 -2.71 7.50
N TYR A 24 -14.90 -2.97 6.22
CA TYR A 24 -14.00 -2.17 5.39
C TYR A 24 -14.72 -1.50 4.23
N ILE A 25 -14.11 -0.45 3.69
CA ILE A 25 -14.53 0.25 2.47
C ILE A 25 -13.30 0.78 1.74
N THR A 26 -13.48 1.15 0.47
CA THR A 26 -12.40 1.73 -0.33
C THR A 26 -12.73 3.12 -0.85
N SER A 27 -11.77 4.04 -0.67
CA SER A 27 -11.77 5.39 -1.22
C SER A 27 -10.77 5.48 -2.36
N TRP A 28 -11.17 6.01 -3.51
CA TRP A 28 -10.43 6.00 -4.76
C TRP A 28 -10.12 7.43 -5.20
N ILE A 29 -8.87 7.66 -5.59
CA ILE A 29 -8.42 8.91 -6.18
C ILE A 29 -7.86 8.61 -7.56
N PHE A 30 -8.47 9.19 -8.58
CA PHE A 30 -7.99 9.18 -9.95
C PHE A 30 -7.31 10.51 -10.22
N TYR A 31 -6.07 10.47 -10.70
CA TYR A 31 -5.27 11.67 -10.92
C TYR A 31 -4.35 11.53 -12.13
N ASP A 32 -4.09 12.66 -12.78
CA ASP A 32 -3.07 12.74 -13.82
C ASP A 32 -1.68 12.91 -13.20
N ARG A 33 -0.63 12.51 -13.93
CA ARG A 33 0.76 12.60 -13.45
C ARG A 33 1.22 14.02 -13.11
N ASN A 34 0.60 15.01 -13.72
CA ASN A 34 0.93 16.42 -13.52
C ASN A 34 0.19 17.01 -12.30
N GLU A 35 -0.76 16.28 -11.73
CA GLU A 35 -1.47 16.69 -10.52
C GLU A 35 -0.60 16.38 -9.29
N ASN A 36 -0.46 17.36 -8.41
CA ASN A 36 0.18 17.16 -7.11
C ASN A 36 -0.83 16.51 -6.16
N LEU A 37 -0.65 15.23 -5.84
CA LEU A 37 -1.48 14.50 -4.89
C LEU A 37 -0.86 14.57 -3.50
N HIS A 38 -1.40 15.37 -2.60
CA HIS A 38 -0.91 15.42 -1.22
C HIS A 38 -1.72 14.45 -0.37
N ILE A 39 -1.16 13.26 -0.07
CA ILE A 39 -1.90 12.22 0.67
C ILE A 39 -2.24 12.73 2.09
N ASP A 40 -1.40 13.56 2.69
CA ASP A 40 -1.63 14.13 4.02
C ASP A 40 -2.83 15.09 4.07
N ASP A 41 -3.32 15.61 2.95
CA ASP A 41 -4.58 16.36 2.90
C ASP A 41 -5.79 15.51 3.36
N TYR A 42 -5.64 14.18 3.35
CA TYR A 42 -6.69 13.23 3.71
C TYR A 42 -6.47 12.56 5.08
N PHE A 43 -5.37 12.89 5.77
CA PHE A 43 -4.97 12.28 7.03
C PHE A 43 -4.52 13.37 8.03
N GLU A 44 -4.41 13.03 9.31
CA GLU A 44 -3.86 13.97 10.28
C GLU A 44 -2.35 14.14 10.06
N LYS A 45 -1.85 15.37 10.28
CA LYS A 45 -0.49 15.80 9.86
C LYS A 45 0.67 15.06 10.53
N ASP A 46 0.39 14.33 11.60
CA ASP A 46 1.37 13.56 12.36
C ASP A 46 1.46 12.10 11.92
N LYS A 47 0.49 11.59 11.15
CA LYS A 47 0.48 10.19 10.71
C LYS A 47 1.72 9.84 9.89
N LYS A 48 2.13 8.59 10.02
CA LYS A 48 3.30 8.04 9.33
C LYS A 48 2.87 7.03 8.30
N MET A 49 3.68 6.88 7.26
CA MET A 49 3.50 5.83 6.28
C MET A 49 4.63 4.81 6.40
N TYR A 50 4.26 3.54 6.49
CA TYR A 50 5.18 2.43 6.30
C TYR A 50 4.99 1.91 4.88
N SER A 51 6.07 1.88 4.11
CA SER A 51 6.11 1.25 2.79
C SER A 51 6.96 -0.01 2.88
N PHE A 52 6.34 -1.16 2.62
CA PHE A 52 6.96 -2.48 2.68
C PHE A 52 7.40 -2.92 1.30
N LEU A 53 8.60 -3.49 1.26
CA LEU A 53 9.13 -4.28 0.17
C LEU A 53 9.43 -5.67 0.71
N TRP A 54 8.94 -6.70 0.03
CA TRP A 54 9.09 -8.08 0.50
C TRP A 54 9.43 -9.02 -0.66
N ALA A 55 10.12 -10.11 -0.38
CA ALA A 55 10.26 -11.22 -1.31
C ALA A 55 10.67 -12.54 -0.65
N TYR A 56 10.40 -13.65 -1.34
CA TYR A 56 10.98 -14.95 -1.04
C TYR A 56 12.44 -15.08 -1.50
N SER A 57 13.21 -15.91 -0.81
CA SER A 57 14.63 -16.18 -1.04
C SER A 57 14.95 -17.02 -2.29
N GLU A 58 14.18 -16.88 -3.36
CA GLU A 58 14.46 -17.56 -4.63
C GLU A 58 15.54 -16.83 -5.44
N ASP A 59 16.30 -17.59 -6.24
CA ASP A 59 17.56 -17.18 -6.88
C ASP A 59 17.48 -15.91 -7.74
N ASN A 60 16.30 -15.55 -8.25
CA ASN A 60 16.09 -14.40 -9.13
C ASN A 60 15.34 -13.21 -8.50
N ILE A 61 14.84 -13.32 -7.27
CA ILE A 61 14.03 -12.26 -6.65
C ILE A 61 14.87 -11.40 -5.71
N LEU A 62 15.91 -11.99 -5.12
CA LEU A 62 16.93 -11.23 -4.40
C LEU A 62 17.58 -10.16 -5.28
N SER A 63 17.89 -10.48 -6.55
CA SER A 63 18.42 -9.51 -7.50
C SER A 63 17.43 -8.38 -7.80
N LYS A 64 16.12 -8.66 -7.83
CA LYS A 64 15.08 -7.62 -7.95
C LYS A 64 15.05 -6.73 -6.72
N ILE A 65 15.00 -7.26 -5.49
CA ILE A 65 15.08 -6.42 -4.28
C ILE A 65 16.33 -5.54 -4.34
N ASP A 66 17.46 -6.09 -4.77
CA ASP A 66 18.71 -5.36 -4.88
C ASP A 66 18.67 -4.26 -5.93
N GLU A 67 18.11 -4.54 -7.12
CA GLU A 67 17.82 -3.55 -8.16
C GLU A 67 16.92 -2.43 -7.66
N TRP A 68 15.98 -2.76 -6.78
CA TRP A 68 15.05 -1.84 -6.17
C TRP A 68 15.68 -0.99 -5.07
N LYS A 69 16.44 -1.59 -4.15
CA LYS A 69 17.30 -0.86 -3.20
C LYS A 69 18.27 0.05 -3.95
N ARG A 70 18.76 -0.38 -5.12
CA ARG A 70 19.57 0.45 -6.01
C ARG A 70 18.73 1.51 -6.72
N ALA A 71 17.49 1.26 -7.12
CA ALA A 71 16.60 2.25 -7.72
C ALA A 71 16.30 3.37 -6.73
N PHE A 72 15.96 3.04 -5.48
CA PHE A 72 15.83 4.04 -4.41
C PHE A 72 17.10 4.88 -4.25
N ARG A 73 18.28 4.25 -4.27
CA ARG A 73 19.57 4.95 -4.17
C ARG A 73 20.00 5.71 -5.43
N ARG A 74 19.64 5.25 -6.63
CA ARG A 74 20.11 5.78 -7.93
C ARG A 74 19.19 6.83 -8.54
N TYR A 75 17.89 6.80 -8.23
CA TYR A 75 16.94 7.82 -8.71
C TYR A 75 16.91 9.07 -7.84
N GLU A 76 17.96 9.30 -7.03
CA GLU A 76 18.06 10.46 -6.12
C GLU A 76 16.79 10.65 -5.29
N LEU A 77 16.16 9.53 -4.89
CA LEU A 77 15.27 9.57 -3.75
C LEU A 77 16.20 9.72 -2.56
N ASP A 78 16.63 10.97 -2.31
CA ASP A 78 17.22 11.35 -1.03
C ASP A 78 16.23 10.86 0.00
N ILE A 79 16.51 9.70 0.61
CA ILE A 79 15.79 9.21 1.77
C ILE A 79 15.96 10.35 2.76
N PRO A 80 14.91 11.16 3.02
CA PRO A 80 15.05 12.29 3.92
C PRO A 80 15.64 11.76 5.21
N LYS A 81 16.55 12.51 5.86
CA LYS A 81 17.21 12.05 7.10
C LYS A 81 16.22 11.60 8.19
N GLU A 82 14.97 12.03 8.06
CA GLU A 82 13.84 11.75 8.93
C GLU A 82 13.20 10.36 8.69
N MET A 83 13.47 9.72 7.55
CA MET A 83 13.01 8.37 7.26
C MET A 83 13.83 7.32 8.00
N LYS A 84 13.13 6.32 8.53
CA LYS A 84 13.76 5.18 9.21
C LYS A 84 13.61 3.93 8.35
N GLN A 85 14.71 3.21 8.15
CA GLN A 85 14.69 1.91 7.49
C GLN A 85 14.69 0.80 8.55
N TYR A 86 13.88 -0.22 8.32
CA TYR A 86 13.83 -1.45 9.11
C TYR A 86 14.03 -2.62 8.16
N GLU A 87 14.72 -3.66 8.63
CA GLU A 87 14.88 -4.93 7.92
C GLU A 87 14.46 -6.04 8.88
N LYS A 88 13.63 -6.97 8.39
CA LYS A 88 13.16 -8.13 9.16
C LYS A 88 13.07 -9.34 8.25
N ASP A 89 13.70 -10.43 8.65
CA ASP A 89 13.62 -11.69 7.93
C ASP A 89 12.61 -12.61 8.61
N PHE A 90 11.81 -13.32 7.81
CA PHE A 90 10.93 -14.37 8.27
C PHE A 90 11.39 -15.71 7.72
N HIS A 91 11.22 -16.77 8.49
CA HIS A 91 11.66 -18.11 8.12
C HIS A 91 10.46 -19.01 7.86
N LEU A 92 10.40 -19.57 6.66
CA LEU A 92 9.36 -20.53 6.29
C LEU A 92 9.76 -21.93 6.76
N ASN A 93 8.76 -22.76 7.04
CA ASN A 93 8.96 -24.18 7.35
C ASN A 93 9.64 -24.94 6.19
N SER A 94 9.56 -24.43 4.96
CA SER A 94 10.24 -24.96 3.77
C SER A 94 11.75 -24.67 3.73
N GLY A 95 12.28 -23.92 4.71
CA GLY A 95 13.68 -23.45 4.74
C GLY A 95 13.95 -22.21 3.90
N ARG A 96 12.95 -21.74 3.13
CA ARG A 96 12.99 -20.46 2.42
C ARG A 96 12.88 -19.31 3.42
N LYS A 97 13.45 -18.16 3.06
CA LYS A 97 13.30 -16.91 3.83
C LYS A 97 12.38 -15.94 3.11
N VAL A 98 11.70 -15.10 3.87
CA VAL A 98 11.06 -13.89 3.37
C VAL A 98 11.87 -12.70 3.86
N TYR A 99 12.43 -11.95 2.93
CA TYR A 99 13.08 -10.68 3.22
C TYR A 99 12.01 -9.59 3.26
N LEU A 100 12.01 -8.76 4.30
CA LEU A 100 11.13 -7.60 4.41
C LEU A 100 11.97 -6.36 4.73
N ASP A 101 11.99 -5.42 3.79
CA ASP A 101 12.51 -4.07 4.01
C ASP A 101 11.34 -3.11 4.19
N VAL A 102 11.46 -2.21 5.17
CA VAL A 102 10.41 -1.25 5.46
C VAL A 102 10.97 0.15 5.55
N LEU A 103 10.35 1.05 4.80
CA LEU A 103 10.62 2.46 4.85
C LEU A 103 9.54 3.16 5.64
N LYS A 104 9.93 3.79 6.76
CA LYS A 104 9.08 4.70 7.54
C LYS A 104 9.31 6.12 7.09
N SER A 105 8.25 6.80 6.72
CA SER A 105 8.29 8.20 6.36
C SER A 105 7.10 8.97 6.91
N ASP A 106 7.18 10.29 6.87
CA ASP A 106 5.96 11.09 6.79
C ASP A 106 5.21 10.78 5.48
N VAL A 107 3.94 11.14 5.44
CA VAL A 107 3.03 10.84 4.32
C VAL A 107 3.43 11.61 3.03
N ASN A 108 4.03 12.79 3.15
CA ASN A 108 4.39 13.65 2.01
C ASN A 108 5.67 13.22 1.30
N SER A 109 6.65 12.78 2.07
CA SER A 109 7.96 12.42 1.55
C SER A 109 7.88 11.24 0.61
N THR A 110 6.93 10.31 0.79
CA THR A 110 6.75 9.21 -0.16
C THR A 110 6.08 9.66 -1.45
N GLU A 111 5.18 10.64 -1.45
CA GLU A 111 4.55 11.13 -2.68
C GLU A 111 5.58 11.72 -3.65
N LYS A 112 6.52 12.52 -3.13
CA LYS A 112 7.64 13.04 -3.93
C LYS A 112 8.40 11.92 -4.65
N MET A 113 8.48 10.73 -4.04
CA MET A 113 9.11 9.56 -4.67
C MET A 113 8.34 9.07 -5.90
N PHE A 114 7.00 9.10 -5.88
CA PHE A 114 6.15 8.56 -6.95
C PHE A 114 6.04 9.44 -8.22
N ARG A 115 6.69 10.61 -8.26
CA ARG A 115 6.60 11.53 -9.41
C ARG A 115 7.35 11.05 -10.66
N SER A 116 8.35 10.18 -10.51
CA SER A 116 9.08 9.59 -11.64
C SER A 116 8.36 8.37 -12.21
N PHE A 117 8.24 8.27 -13.54
CA PHE A 117 7.62 7.11 -14.20
C PHE A 117 8.34 5.79 -13.87
N THR A 118 9.66 5.83 -13.74
CA THR A 118 10.43 4.65 -13.34
C THR A 118 10.17 4.29 -11.89
N VAL A 119 9.98 5.28 -11.02
CA VAL A 119 9.61 5.03 -9.63
C VAL A 119 8.18 4.53 -9.54
N PHE A 120 7.22 5.00 -10.33
CA PHE A 120 5.86 4.43 -10.34
C PHE A 120 5.85 2.95 -10.75
N ASN A 121 6.52 2.59 -11.86
CA ASN A 121 6.55 1.20 -12.34
C ASN A 121 7.16 0.24 -11.35
N ASN A 122 8.15 0.74 -10.62
CA ASN A 122 8.68 0.04 -9.49
C ASN A 122 7.63 0.09 -8.37
N ALA A 123 7.47 1.24 -7.71
CA ALA A 123 6.77 1.43 -6.45
C ALA A 123 5.27 1.07 -6.43
N LYS A 124 4.63 0.82 -7.57
CA LYS A 124 3.27 0.25 -7.61
C LYS A 124 3.15 -1.03 -6.78
N HIS A 125 4.21 -1.84 -6.71
CA HIS A 125 4.25 -3.09 -5.95
C HIS A 125 4.43 -2.92 -4.44
N LEU A 126 4.69 -1.69 -3.95
CA LEU A 126 4.86 -1.46 -2.53
C LEU A 126 3.53 -1.72 -1.82
N ALA A 127 3.60 -2.50 -0.73
CA ALA A 127 2.54 -2.48 0.25
C ALA A 127 2.73 -1.22 1.09
N GLN A 128 1.66 -0.48 1.35
CA GLN A 128 1.75 0.74 2.12
C GLN A 128 0.64 0.80 3.16
N ILE A 129 0.98 1.15 4.41
CA ILE A 129 0.01 1.45 5.46
C ILE A 129 0.24 2.83 6.03
N ILE A 130 -0.85 3.48 6.41
CA ILE A 130 -0.85 4.74 7.16
C ILE A 130 -1.21 4.44 8.61
N VAL A 131 -0.34 4.86 9.51
CA VAL A 131 -0.40 4.55 10.93
C VAL A 131 -0.31 5.80 11.79
N ASP A 132 -0.75 5.66 13.04
CA ASP A 132 -0.48 6.65 14.08
C ASP A 132 1.04 6.87 14.24
N HIS A 133 1.43 8.11 14.52
CA HIS A 133 2.82 8.51 14.67
C HIS A 133 3.56 7.75 15.79
N THR A 134 2.83 7.29 16.80
CA THR A 134 3.33 6.57 17.97
C THR A 134 3.72 5.12 17.66
N VAL A 135 3.25 4.54 16.56
CA VAL A 135 3.50 3.12 16.23
C VAL A 135 4.98 2.85 16.01
N ILE A 136 5.50 1.85 16.72
CA ILE A 136 6.81 1.26 16.50
C ILE A 136 6.64 0.10 15.51
N PHE A 137 7.60 -0.05 14.60
CA PHE A 137 7.52 -1.06 13.54
C PHE A 137 7.37 -2.49 14.09
N ASP A 138 8.07 -2.80 15.18
CA ASP A 138 8.05 -4.14 15.79
C ASP A 138 6.70 -4.53 16.40
N ASP A 139 5.81 -3.56 16.64
CA ASP A 139 4.45 -3.81 17.13
C ASP A 139 3.50 -4.29 16.02
N LEU A 140 3.91 -4.20 14.74
CA LEU A 140 3.11 -4.70 13.62
C LEU A 140 3.22 -6.23 13.54
N ASP A 141 2.09 -6.91 13.70
CA ASP A 141 2.01 -8.36 13.49
C ASP A 141 2.06 -8.70 11.99
N LEU A 142 3.24 -9.05 11.52
CA LEU A 142 3.50 -9.52 10.16
C LEU A 142 3.80 -11.03 10.11
N SER A 143 3.45 -11.78 11.16
CA SER A 143 3.68 -13.23 11.25
C SER A 143 3.02 -14.01 10.11
N PHE A 144 1.96 -13.47 9.51
CA PHE A 144 1.32 -14.06 8.34
C PHE A 144 2.26 -14.22 7.15
N LEU A 145 3.42 -13.54 7.10
CA LEU A 145 4.45 -13.74 6.08
C LEU A 145 5.10 -15.13 6.17
N GLU A 146 5.09 -15.78 7.34
CA GLU A 146 5.66 -17.13 7.55
C GLU A 146 4.79 -18.26 6.99
N ASP A 147 3.50 -18.01 6.75
CA ASP A 147 2.56 -19.03 6.28
C ASP A 147 2.44 -19.05 4.74
N GLU A 148 3.16 -19.93 4.06
CA GLU A 148 3.13 -20.06 2.59
C GLU A 148 1.71 -20.30 2.01
N LYS A 149 0.76 -20.81 2.82
CA LYS A 149 -0.60 -21.12 2.36
C LYS A 149 -1.60 -19.99 2.63
N ALA A 150 -1.21 -18.98 3.39
CA ALA A 150 -2.08 -17.86 3.70
C ALA A 150 -2.31 -16.99 2.45
N ASP A 151 -3.56 -16.56 2.27
CA ASP A 151 -3.86 -15.41 1.42
C ASP A 151 -3.26 -14.15 2.08
N LYS A 152 -2.06 -13.77 1.63
CA LYS A 152 -1.26 -12.71 2.21
C LYS A 152 -1.96 -11.36 2.10
N PHE A 153 -2.66 -11.08 1.00
CA PHE A 153 -3.38 -9.82 0.85
C PHE A 153 -4.57 -9.75 1.80
N LYS A 154 -5.32 -10.84 1.98
CA LYS A 154 -6.41 -10.89 2.96
C LYS A 154 -5.90 -10.67 4.40
N LYS A 155 -4.77 -11.29 4.75
CA LYS A 155 -4.11 -11.07 6.05
C LYS A 155 -3.58 -9.64 6.19
N TYR A 156 -3.02 -9.09 5.13
CA TYR A 156 -2.60 -7.70 5.08
C TYR A 156 -3.77 -6.73 5.31
N VAL A 157 -4.94 -6.97 4.69
CA VAL A 157 -6.16 -6.19 4.95
C VAL A 157 -6.60 -6.30 6.41
N SER A 158 -6.46 -7.46 7.04
CA SER A 158 -6.82 -7.64 8.45
C SER A 158 -5.95 -6.82 9.43
N LEU A 159 -4.81 -6.28 9.00
CA LEU A 159 -4.05 -5.31 9.81
C LEU A 159 -4.89 -4.08 10.17
N LEU A 160 -5.87 -3.71 9.33
CA LEU A 160 -6.81 -2.63 9.63
C LEU A 160 -7.67 -2.88 10.87
N ASP A 161 -7.79 -4.12 11.37
CA ASP A 161 -8.48 -4.39 12.64
C ASP A 161 -7.72 -3.74 13.83
N SER A 162 -6.42 -3.46 13.70
CA SER A 162 -5.66 -2.64 14.66
C SER A 162 -6.20 -1.21 14.75
N GLU A 163 -6.24 -0.63 15.94
CA GLU A 163 -6.68 0.76 16.14
C GLU A 163 -5.65 1.78 15.65
N PHE A 164 -4.38 1.38 15.52
CA PHE A 164 -3.30 2.28 15.12
C PHE A 164 -3.08 2.34 13.60
N ILE A 165 -3.78 1.51 12.82
CA ILE A 165 -3.65 1.47 11.36
C ILE A 165 -4.92 2.08 10.76
N HIS A 166 -4.74 3.20 10.07
CA HIS A 166 -5.85 3.98 9.54
C HIS A 166 -6.24 3.57 8.13
N ALA A 167 -5.25 3.25 7.30
CA ALA A 167 -5.49 2.88 5.92
C ALA A 167 -4.39 1.97 5.37
N ILE A 168 -4.77 1.08 4.46
CA ILE A 168 -3.87 0.47 3.50
C ILE A 168 -3.97 1.27 2.22
N VAL A 169 -2.82 1.55 1.62
CA VAL A 169 -2.71 2.31 0.38
C VAL A 169 -2.34 1.35 -0.75
N LEU A 170 -3.18 1.30 -1.77
CA LEU A 170 -2.95 0.55 -2.99
C LEU A 170 -2.75 1.51 -4.16
N ASN A 171 -1.97 1.06 -5.14
CA ASN A 171 -1.70 1.82 -6.35
C ASN A 171 -2.31 1.09 -7.56
N GLY A 172 -2.75 1.85 -8.54
CA GLY A 172 -3.34 1.31 -9.76
C GLY A 172 -3.21 2.28 -10.91
N TYR A 173 -3.79 1.90 -12.05
CA TYR A 173 -3.94 2.76 -13.21
C TYR A 173 -5.24 2.45 -13.92
N HIS A 174 -5.81 3.49 -14.53
CA HIS A 174 -6.96 3.38 -15.41
C HIS A 174 -6.47 3.23 -16.85
N HIS A 175 -7.20 2.51 -17.70
CA HIS A 175 -6.83 2.34 -19.11
C HIS A 175 -6.73 3.66 -19.90
N ALA A 176 -7.39 4.73 -19.45
CA ALA A 176 -7.26 6.07 -20.04
C ALA A 176 -5.95 6.80 -19.68
N GLY A 177 -5.05 6.17 -18.91
CA GLY A 177 -3.73 6.71 -18.56
C GLY A 177 -3.66 7.40 -17.21
N GLU A 178 -4.78 7.54 -16.50
CA GLU A 178 -4.82 8.10 -15.14
C GLU A 178 -4.18 7.13 -14.14
N LEU A 179 -3.48 7.70 -13.16
CA LEU A 179 -3.00 6.97 -12.00
C LEU A 179 -4.09 6.88 -10.95
N ILE A 180 -4.02 5.84 -10.13
CA ILE A 180 -5.02 5.58 -9.11
C ILE A 180 -4.35 5.33 -7.77
N LYS A 181 -4.87 6.00 -6.74
CA LYS A 181 -4.58 5.73 -5.33
C LYS A 181 -5.85 5.23 -4.66
N ILE A 182 -5.76 4.11 -3.96
CA ILE A 182 -6.90 3.52 -3.26
C ILE A 182 -6.54 3.40 -1.79
N PHE A 183 -7.41 3.92 -0.94
CA PHE A 183 -7.32 3.71 0.49
C PHE A 183 -8.33 2.66 0.89
N VAL A 184 -7.85 1.53 1.41
CA VAL A 184 -8.69 0.55 2.12
C VAL A 184 -8.70 0.96 3.59
N HIS A 185 -9.87 1.18 4.17
CA HIS A 185 -9.99 1.66 5.54
C HIS A 185 -11.25 1.11 6.23
N LYS A 186 -11.29 1.19 7.56
CA LYS A 186 -12.50 0.88 8.34
C LYS A 186 -13.64 1.84 7.95
N LYS A 187 -14.88 1.34 7.89
CA LYS A 187 -16.06 2.14 7.49
C LYS A 187 -16.34 3.34 8.39
N ASN A 188 -16.00 3.25 9.67
CA ASN A 188 -16.15 4.35 10.63
C ASN A 188 -15.10 5.46 10.43
N ASN A 189 -14.05 5.22 9.63
CA ASN A 189 -12.95 6.14 9.37
C ASN A 189 -12.98 6.60 7.91
N VAL A 190 -14.06 7.28 7.49
CA VAL A 190 -14.19 7.77 6.11
C VAL A 190 -13.12 8.82 5.80
N ILE A 191 -12.26 8.50 4.83
CA ILE A 191 -11.16 9.35 4.39
C ILE A 191 -11.65 10.45 3.44
N LEU A 192 -12.48 10.09 2.45
CA LEU A 192 -13.02 11.04 1.46
C LEU A 192 -14.49 11.34 1.75
N LYS A 193 -14.76 12.44 2.48
CA LYS A 193 -16.11 12.78 2.99
C LYS A 193 -17.13 13.22 1.93
N ASN A 194 -16.68 13.63 0.74
CA ASN A 194 -17.52 14.14 -0.36
C ASN A 194 -17.21 13.45 -1.69
N ALA A 195 -16.80 12.18 -1.65
CA ALA A 195 -16.52 11.41 -2.86
C ALA A 195 -17.80 10.89 -3.51
N ASP A 196 -17.82 10.82 -4.83
CA ASP A 196 -18.93 10.23 -5.58
C ASP A 196 -18.92 8.69 -5.46
N SER A 197 -20.07 8.05 -5.64
CA SER A 197 -20.10 6.58 -5.73
C SER A 197 -19.39 6.15 -7.02
N ILE A 198 -18.40 5.24 -6.91
CA ILE A 198 -17.67 4.76 -8.10
C ILE A 198 -18.61 3.93 -8.99
N SER A 199 -18.67 4.29 -10.27
CA SER A 199 -19.49 3.58 -11.25
C SER A 199 -18.82 2.29 -11.72
N TRP A 200 -19.63 1.29 -12.09
CA TRP A 200 -19.16 -0.03 -12.50
C TRP A 200 -18.17 0.00 -13.68
N ASN A 201 -18.42 0.87 -14.67
CA ASN A 201 -17.54 1.05 -15.81
C ASN A 201 -16.12 1.53 -15.43
N LEU A 202 -15.96 2.30 -14.35
CA LEU A 202 -14.64 2.72 -13.87
C LEU A 202 -13.88 1.53 -13.26
N PHE A 203 -14.57 0.62 -12.56
CA PHE A 203 -13.94 -0.58 -12.04
C PHE A 203 -13.42 -1.51 -13.12
N GLU A 204 -14.22 -1.78 -14.15
CA GLU A 204 -13.84 -2.71 -15.22
C GLU A 204 -12.63 -2.22 -16.01
N ASN A 205 -12.45 -0.90 -16.11
CA ASN A 205 -11.37 -0.29 -16.87
C ASN A 205 -10.14 0.07 -16.03
N THR A 206 -10.03 -0.50 -14.83
CA THR A 206 -8.99 -0.19 -13.87
C THR A 206 -8.19 -1.43 -13.49
N TYR A 207 -6.87 -1.29 -13.50
CA TYR A 207 -5.95 -2.24 -12.89
C TYR A 207 -5.51 -1.75 -11.51
N VAL A 208 -5.55 -2.65 -10.52
CA VAL A 208 -5.08 -2.39 -9.16
C VAL A 208 -4.02 -3.42 -8.79
N GLU A 209 -2.87 -2.93 -8.34
CA GLU A 209 -1.82 -3.78 -7.82
C GLU A 209 -2.24 -4.35 -6.45
N ARG A 210 -2.14 -5.67 -6.32
CA ARG A 210 -2.40 -6.35 -5.04
C ARG A 210 -1.09 -6.54 -4.31
N SER A 211 -0.82 -5.66 -3.34
CA SER A 211 0.35 -5.78 -2.48
C SER A 211 0.40 -7.16 -1.80
N PHE A 212 1.59 -7.69 -1.52
CA PHE A 212 1.75 -9.04 -0.94
C PHE A 212 1.22 -10.21 -1.76
N ASN A 213 0.84 -10.01 -3.03
CA ASN A 213 0.34 -11.06 -3.91
C ASN A 213 1.29 -11.23 -5.10
N TRP A 214 2.33 -12.06 -4.95
CA TRP A 214 3.30 -12.40 -6.00
C TRP A 214 3.26 -13.90 -6.27
#